data_AF-A0A2M9WPC1-F1
#
_entry.id   AF-A0A2M9WPC1-F1
#
_cell.length_a   1.000
_cell.length_b   1.000
_cell.length_c   1.000
_cell.angle_alpha   90.00
_cell.angle_beta   90.00
_cell.angle_gamma   90.00
#
_symmetry.space_group_name_H-M   'P 1'
#
loop_
_entity.id
_entity.type
_entity.pdbx_description
1 polymer ?
#
loop_
_entity_poly.entity_id
_entity_poly.type
_entity_poly.pdbx_seq_one_letter_code
_entity_poly.pdbx_strand_id
1 'polypeptide(L)' 'MVEKIEPMDILRIPTSDDLVLAQIGEWFKMAYPNNAGTKTVVFKRNTPTKILNLFVNSTQLFPKIAGYEVSSKYEIEK' A
#
# COMPACT_ATOMS: atom_id res chain seq x y z
N MET A 1 -11.12 -3.63 16.12
CA MET A 1 -10.34 -2.75 17.02
C MET A 1 -8.98 -2.56 16.36
N VAL A 2 -8.56 -1.32 16.08
CA VAL A 2 -7.25 -1.05 15.49
C VAL A 2 -6.27 -0.91 16.65
N GLU A 3 -5.28 -1.81 16.74
CA GLU A 3 -4.22 -1.72 17.75
C GLU A 3 -3.38 -0.47 17.49
N LYS A 4 -3.18 0.31 18.55
CA LYS A 4 -2.37 1.53 18.51
C LYS A 4 -0.90 1.11 18.61
N ILE A 5 -0.11 1.43 17.58
CA ILE A 5 1.31 1.09 17.53
C ILE A 5 2.08 2.02 18.49
N GLU A 6 2.76 1.44 19.47
CA GLU A 6 3.56 2.14 20.49
C GLU A 6 5.02 2.30 20.00
N PRO A 7 5.77 3.30 20.48
CA PRO A 7 7.16 3.53 20.06
C PRO A 7 8.13 2.36 20.27
N MET A 8 7.78 1.37 21.12
CA MET A 8 8.57 0.15 21.35
C MET A 8 8.22 -1.01 20.40
N ASP A 9 7.24 -0.85 19.51
CA ASP A 9 6.82 -1.87 18.54
C ASP A 9 7.81 -2.05 17.37
N ILE A 10 8.96 -1.36 17.38
CA ILE A 10 10.01 -1.49 16.36
C ILE A 10 10.60 -2.92 16.30
N LEU A 11 10.45 -3.70 17.38
CA LEU A 11 10.85 -5.12 17.46
C LEU A 11 9.67 -6.09 17.29
N ARG A 12 8.47 -5.58 16.94
CA ARG A 12 7.31 -6.44 16.71
C ARG A 12 7.57 -7.31 15.48
N ILE A 13 7.25 -8.60 15.62
CA ILE A 13 7.29 -9.53 14.50
C ILE A 13 6.29 -9.03 13.44
N PRO A 14 6.71 -8.85 12.18
CA PRO A 14 5.81 -8.40 11.12
C PRO A 14 4.63 -9.35 11.00
N THR A 15 3.43 -8.80 11.01
CA THR A 15 2.22 -9.58 10.72
C THR A 15 2.13 -9.88 9.23
N SER A 16 1.26 -10.81 8.85
CA SER A 16 1.01 -11.09 7.43
C SER A 16 0.52 -9.85 6.67
N ASP A 17 -0.25 -8.98 7.33
CA ASP A 17 -0.74 -7.73 6.76
C ASP A 17 0.40 -6.72 6.53
N ASP A 18 1.36 -6.65 7.45
CA ASP A 18 2.56 -5.81 7.29
C ASP A 18 3.40 -6.26 6.09
N LEU A 19 3.53 -7.58 5.90
CA LEU A 19 4.25 -8.15 4.76
C LEU A 19 3.56 -7.84 3.43
N VAL A 20 2.23 -7.87 3.39
CA VAL A 20 1.44 -7.49 2.21
C VAL A 20 1.65 -6.01 1.88
N LEU A 21 1.55 -5.13 2.87
CA LEU A 21 1.79 -3.69 2.69
C LEU A 21 3.23 -3.39 2.29
N ALA A 22 4.22 -4.12 2.81
CA ALA A 22 5.61 -3.97 2.42
C ALA A 22 5.82 -4.34 0.94
N GLN A 23 5.24 -5.45 0.47
CA GLN A 23 5.34 -5.87 -0.94
C GLN A 23 4.71 -4.85 -1.89
N ILE A 24 3.54 -4.32 -1.54
CA ILE A 24 2.88 -3.29 -2.36
C ILE A 24 3.65 -1.96 -2.27
N GLY A 25 4.10 -1.61 -1.07
CA GLY A 25 4.84 -0.38 -0.78
C GLY A 25 6.18 -0.31 -1.51
N GLU A 26 6.91 -1.43 -1.61
CA GLU A 26 8.12 -1.52 -2.44
C GLU A 26 7.83 -1.17 -3.90
N TRP A 27 6.72 -1.65 -4.43
CA TRP A 27 6.31 -1.32 -5.79
C TRP A 27 5.95 0.17 -5.92
N PHE A 28 5.30 0.75 -4.91
CA PHE A 28 4.95 2.17 -4.86
C PHE A 28 6.15 3.11 -4.63
N LYS A 29 7.31 2.61 -4.19
CA LYS A 29 8.53 3.45 -4.04
C LYS A 29 8.93 4.12 -5.35
N MET A 30 8.58 3.52 -6.50
CA MET A 30 8.84 4.10 -7.81
C MET A 30 7.92 5.27 -8.17
N ALA A 31 6.83 5.48 -7.42
CA ALA A 31 5.95 6.63 -7.63
C ALA A 31 6.44 7.87 -6.87
N TYR A 32 6.65 8.94 -7.61
CA TYR A 32 6.96 10.25 -7.06
C TYR A 32 5.69 10.89 -6.48
N PRO A 33 5.75 11.45 -5.27
CA PRO A 33 4.65 12.24 -4.74
C PRO A 33 4.51 13.52 -5.56
N ASN A 34 3.27 13.99 -5.72
CA ASN A 34 2.99 15.32 -6.25
C ASN A 34 3.20 16.41 -5.18
N ASN A 35 3.03 17.68 -5.56
CA ASN A 35 3.18 18.83 -4.64
C ASN A 35 2.22 18.82 -3.45
N ALA A 36 1.16 18.00 -3.50
CA ALA A 36 0.19 17.82 -2.41
C ALA A 36 0.50 16.59 -1.53
N GLY A 37 1.68 15.96 -1.70
CA GLY A 37 2.08 14.77 -0.95
C GLY A 37 1.34 13.49 -1.35
N THR A 38 0.54 13.53 -2.41
CA THR A 38 -0.19 12.36 -2.92
C THR A 38 0.67 11.60 -3.91
N LYS A 39 0.79 10.28 -3.74
CA LYS A 39 1.41 9.39 -4.72
C LYS A 39 0.34 8.82 -5.64
N THR A 40 0.47 9.07 -6.93
CA THR A 40 -0.36 8.41 -7.94
C THR A 40 0.38 7.19 -8.45
N VAL A 41 -0.26 6.04 -8.42
CA VAL A 41 0.31 4.79 -8.91
C VAL A 41 -0.52 4.30 -10.09
N VAL A 42 0.15 3.98 -11.19
CA VAL A 42 -0.49 3.48 -12.42
C VAL A 42 -0.12 2.01 -12.60
N PHE A 43 -1.12 1.14 -12.65
CA PHE A 43 -0.94 -0.28 -12.95
C PHE A 43 -0.84 -0.46 -14.47
N LYS A 44 0.39 -0.62 -14.96
CA LYS A 44 0.69 -0.88 -16.37
C LYS A 44 0.41 -2.33 -16.74
N ARG A 45 0.24 -2.61 -18.02
CA ARG A 45 0.01 -3.97 -18.54
C ARG A 45 1.08 -5.00 -18.16
N ASN A 46 2.33 -4.58 -17.96
CA ASN A 46 3.43 -5.43 -17.53
C ASN A 46 3.51 -5.59 -15.99
N THR A 47 2.62 -4.96 -15.24
CA THR A 47 2.58 -5.09 -13.79
C THR A 47 2.16 -6.52 -13.43
N PRO A 48 2.89 -7.21 -12.54
CA PRO A 48 2.52 -8.56 -12.15
C PRO A 48 1.09 -8.60 -11.60
N THR A 49 0.24 -9.48 -12.13
CA THR A 49 -1.16 -9.63 -11.71
C THR A 49 -1.31 -9.89 -10.22
N LYS A 50 -0.30 -10.55 -9.62
CA LYS A 50 -0.24 -10.77 -8.17
C LYS A 50 -0.26 -9.46 -7.37
N ILE A 51 0.46 -8.42 -7.83
CA ILE A 51 0.52 -7.12 -7.16
C ILE A 51 -0.81 -6.38 -7.29
N LEU A 52 -1.43 -6.42 -8.47
CA LEU A 52 -2.76 -5.86 -8.68
C LEU A 52 -3.80 -6.54 -7.79
N ASN A 53 -3.82 -7.86 -7.75
CA ASN A 53 -4.75 -8.63 -6.91
C ASN A 53 -4.51 -8.36 -5.42
N LEU A 54 -3.25 -8.30 -4.99
CA LEU A 54 -2.90 -7.93 -3.62
C LEU A 54 -3.44 -6.55 -3.28
N PHE A 55 -3.18 -5.54 -4.13
CA PHE A 55 -3.66 -4.18 -3.90
C PHE A 55 -5.18 -4.12 -3.77
N VAL A 56 -5.93 -4.68 -4.73
CA VAL A 56 -7.40 -4.69 -4.72
C VAL A 56 -7.95 -5.31 -3.43
N ASN A 57 -7.40 -6.45 -3.02
CA ASN A 57 -7.88 -7.19 -1.84
C ASN A 57 -7.44 -6.58 -0.50
N SER A 58 -6.42 -5.72 -0.49
CA SER A 58 -5.81 -5.16 0.73
C SER A 58 -5.90 -3.64 0.83
N THR A 59 -6.63 -2.97 -0.06
CA THR A 59 -6.87 -1.50 -0.01
C THR A 59 -7.29 -1.00 1.37
N GLN A 60 -8.09 -1.79 2.09
CA GLN A 60 -8.56 -1.52 3.45
C GLN A 60 -7.47 -1.55 4.54
N LEU A 61 -6.27 -2.10 4.27
CA LEU A 61 -5.15 -2.18 5.22
C LEU A 61 -4.37 -0.87 5.28
N PHE A 62 -4.32 -0.11 4.18
CA PHE A 62 -3.61 1.17 4.09
C PHE A 62 -4.05 2.20 5.14
N PRO A 63 -5.36 2.47 5.34
CA PRO A 63 -5.77 3.41 6.39
C PRO A 63 -5.58 2.84 7.80
N LYS A 64 -5.62 1.51 7.97
CA LYS A 64 -5.51 0.86 9.28
C LYS A 64 -4.08 0.82 9.82
N ILE A 65 -3.11 0.53 8.96
CA ILE A 65 -1.71 0.27 9.35
C ILE A 65 -0.82 1.44 8.98
N ALA A 66 -1.01 2.02 7.79
CA ALA A 66 -0.11 3.04 7.25
C ALA A 66 -0.65 4.47 7.39
N GLY A 67 -1.92 4.64 7.78
CA GLY A 67 -2.54 5.96 7.98
C GLY A 67 -2.79 6.74 6.70
N TYR A 68 -2.76 6.08 5.53
CA TYR A 68 -3.05 6.71 4.24
C TYR A 68 -4.44 6.34 3.73
N GLU A 69 -5.15 7.32 3.19
CA GLU A 69 -6.37 7.06 2.44
C GLU A 69 -6.05 6.66 1.00
N VAL A 70 -6.66 5.58 0.53
CA VAL A 70 -6.53 5.10 -0.85
C VAL A 70 -7.82 5.43 -1.58
N SER A 71 -7.72 6.30 -2.57
CA SER A 71 -8.80 6.50 -3.54
C SER A 71 -8.80 5.31 -4.52
N SER A 72 -9.92 4.61 -4.65
CA SER A 72 -10.09 3.47 -5.57
C SER A 72 -10.13 3.87 -7.05
N LYS A 73 -9.88 5.15 -7.38
CA LYS A 73 -9.73 5.62 -8.76
C LYS A 73 -8.35 5.20 -9.30
N TYR A 74 -8.19 3.92 -9.59
CA TYR A 74 -7.04 3.43 -10.34
C TYR A 74 -7.41 3.24 -11.81
N GLU A 75 -6.50 3.61 -12.71
CA GLU A 75 -6.62 3.36 -14.13
C GLU A 75 -5.66 2.24 -14.53
N ILE A 76 -6.17 1.24 -15.25
CA ILE A 76 -5.35 0.19 -15.86
C ILE A 76 -5.05 0.63 -17.30
N GLU A 77 -3.78 0.84 -17.59
CA GLU A 77 -3.31 1.16 -18.94
C GLU A 77 -3.54 -0.06 -19.86
N LYS A 78 -4.30 0.12 -20.95
CA LYS A 78 -4.64 -0.93 -21.92
C LYS A 78 -3.51 -1.19 -22.92
#